data_AF-A0A2D5R710-F1
#
_entry.id   AF-A0A2D5R710-F1
#
_cell.length_a   1.000
_cell.length_b   1.000
_cell.length_c   1.000
_cell.angle_alpha   90.00
_cell.angle_beta   90.00
_cell.angle_gamma   90.00
#
_symmetry.space_group_name_H-M   'P 1'
#
loop_
_entity.id
_entity.type
_entity.pdbx_description
1 polymer ?
#
loop_
_entity_poly.entity_id
_entity_poly.type
_entity_poly.pdbx_seq_one_letter_code
_entity_poly.pdbx_strand_id
1 'polypeptide(L)'
;MTLDVFYKDGLKHGKEVYKYASGAVALEAYYSKGLLQGKLREWKEDGQLLQEMTYKNNLEHGKAVTWDEKGQLSSEIMMKKGKPSGKYIIYEDGVKSKEGIAEPPKAEPPSCSCC
;
A
#
# COMPACT_ATOMS: atom_id res chain seq x y z
N MET A 1 6.31 -20.60 -8.95
CA MET A 1 6.01 -19.16 -8.77
C MET A 1 6.72 -18.45 -9.91
N THR A 2 6.02 -17.56 -10.61
CA THR A 2 6.57 -16.81 -11.74
C THR A 2 6.65 -15.34 -11.36
N LEU A 3 7.75 -14.69 -11.72
CA LEU A 3 7.99 -13.29 -11.45
C LEU A 3 8.19 -12.55 -12.77
N ASP A 4 7.33 -11.56 -13.02
CA ASP A 4 7.42 -10.66 -14.17
C ASP A 4 7.99 -9.33 -13.66
N VAL A 5 9.24 -9.00 -14.00
CA VAL A 5 9.90 -7.73 -13.63
C VAL A 5 10.35 -7.00 -14.87
N PHE A 6 10.02 -5.71 -14.92
CA PHE A 6 10.52 -4.81 -15.95
C PHE A 6 11.73 -4.04 -15.42
N TYR A 7 12.81 -4.05 -16.20
CA TYR A 7 14.00 -3.25 -15.96
C TYR A 7 14.12 -2.18 -17.04
N LYS A 8 14.40 -0.95 -16.62
CA LYS A 8 14.72 0.17 -17.51
C LYS A 8 15.97 0.85 -16.98
N ASP A 9 16.99 0.97 -17.84
CA ASP A 9 18.30 1.55 -17.49
C ASP A 9 18.98 0.83 -16.29
N GLY A 10 18.81 -0.49 -16.18
CA GLY A 10 19.35 -1.29 -15.07
C GLY A 10 18.59 -1.17 -13.74
N LEU A 11 17.51 -0.38 -13.70
CA LEU A 11 16.68 -0.18 -12.52
C LEU A 11 15.29 -0.81 -12.71
N LYS A 12 14.69 -1.35 -11.65
CA LYS A 12 13.30 -1.82 -11.70
C LYS A 12 12.37 -0.68 -12.11
N HIS A 13 11.60 -0.87 -13.17
CA HIS A 13 10.73 0.16 -13.72
C HIS A 13 9.55 -0.46 -14.45
N GLY A 14 8.35 -0.23 -13.92
CA GLY A 14 7.11 -0.76 -14.45
C GLY A 14 6.35 -1.56 -13.41
N LYS A 15 5.42 -2.38 -13.89
CA LYS A 15 4.55 -3.22 -13.07
C LYS A 15 5.24 -4.56 -12.81
N GLU A 16 5.58 -4.85 -11.57
CA GLU A 16 6.09 -6.15 -11.12
C GLU A 16 4.90 -7.02 -10.68
N VAL A 17 4.80 -8.24 -11.21
CA VAL A 17 3.73 -9.18 -10.87
C VAL A 17 4.32 -10.51 -10.46
N TYR A 18 4.04 -10.92 -9.23
CA TYR A 18 4.26 -12.29 -8.77
C TYR A 18 3.01 -13.11 -9.00
N LYS A 19 3.20 -14.33 -9.50
CA LYS A 19 2.15 -15.31 -9.70
C LYS A 19 2.46 -16.60 -8.94
N TYR A 20 1.42 -17.19 -8.35
CA TYR A 20 1.46 -18.52 -7.77
C TYR A 20 1.78 -19.58 -8.85
N ALA A 21 2.12 -20.79 -8.42
CA ALA A 21 2.36 -21.90 -9.35
C ALA A 21 1.09 -22.25 -10.16
N SER A 22 -0.09 -21.97 -9.61
CA SER A 22 -1.40 -22.08 -10.28
C SER A 22 -1.62 -21.07 -11.41
N GLY A 23 -0.83 -19.99 -11.47
CA GLY A 23 -1.00 -18.88 -12.41
C GLY A 23 -1.81 -17.70 -11.87
N ALA A 24 -2.43 -17.84 -10.69
CA ALA A 24 -3.10 -16.74 -9.99
C ALA A 24 -2.09 -15.65 -9.58
N VAL A 25 -2.51 -14.39 -9.57
CA VAL A 25 -1.66 -13.28 -9.13
C VAL A 25 -1.50 -13.36 -7.62
N ALA A 26 -0.26 -13.37 -7.13
CA ALA A 26 0.08 -13.33 -5.72
C ALA A 26 0.32 -11.89 -5.26
N LEU A 27 1.08 -11.12 -6.04
CA LEU A 27 1.43 -9.75 -5.70
C LEU A 27 1.60 -8.92 -6.96
N GLU A 28 1.19 -7.66 -6.89
CA GLU A 28 1.36 -6.66 -7.94
C GLU A 28 1.92 -5.41 -7.29
N ALA A 29 3.06 -4.95 -7.79
CA ALA A 29 3.76 -3.77 -7.31
C ALA A 29 4.14 -2.90 -8.51
N TYR A 30 4.23 -1.59 -8.32
CA TYR A 30 4.71 -0.67 -9.35
C TYR A 30 6.03 -0.07 -8.89
N TYR A 31 7.05 -0.21 -9.73
CA TYR A 31 8.38 0.34 -9.50
C TYR A 31 8.65 1.45 -10.51
N SER A 32 9.37 2.48 -10.07
CA SER A 32 9.85 3.55 -10.94
C SER A 32 11.26 3.93 -10.51
N LYS A 33 12.22 3.76 -11.42
CA LYS A 33 13.65 4.06 -11.18
C LYS A 33 14.21 3.30 -9.96
N GLY A 34 13.81 2.04 -9.79
CA GLY A 34 14.23 1.18 -8.68
C GLY A 34 13.47 1.40 -7.38
N LEU A 35 12.57 2.39 -7.31
CA LEU A 35 11.80 2.72 -6.11
C LEU A 35 10.35 2.25 -6.26
N LEU A 36 9.77 1.69 -5.20
CA LEU A 36 8.36 1.36 -5.19
C LEU A 36 7.52 2.66 -5.25
N GLN A 37 6.69 2.75 -6.29
CA GLN A 37 5.98 3.95 -6.73
C GLN A 37 4.65 3.53 -7.37
N GLY A 38 3.57 3.59 -6.59
CA GLY A 38 2.23 3.22 -7.02
C GLY A 38 1.54 2.32 -6.00
N LYS A 39 0.61 1.49 -6.47
CA LYS A 39 -0.16 0.60 -5.60
C LYS A 39 0.54 -0.76 -5.47
N LEU A 40 0.70 -1.24 -4.25
CA LEU A 40 1.01 -2.63 -3.99
C LEU A 40 -0.30 -3.33 -3.67
N ARG A 41 -0.56 -4.45 -4.34
CA ARG A 41 -1.72 -5.30 -4.11
C ARG A 41 -1.25 -6.72 -3.91
N GLU A 42 -1.80 -7.37 -2.91
CA GLU A 42 -1.50 -8.77 -2.62
C GLU A 42 -2.81 -9.55 -2.62
N TRP A 43 -2.79 -10.72 -3.23
CA TRP A 43 -3.94 -11.61 -3.34
C TRP A 43 -3.57 -13.02 -2.85
N LYS A 44 -4.57 -13.72 -2.33
CA LYS A 44 -4.52 -15.17 -2.09
C LYS A 44 -4.50 -15.92 -3.42
N GLU A 45 -4.11 -17.19 -3.35
CA GLU A 45 -4.14 -18.11 -4.49
C GLU A 45 -5.56 -18.27 -5.09
N ASP A 46 -6.59 -18.06 -4.26
CA ASP A 46 -8.01 -18.05 -4.67
C ASP A 46 -8.43 -16.78 -5.46
N GLY A 47 -7.55 -15.78 -5.55
CA GLY A 47 -7.83 -14.49 -6.21
C GLY A 47 -8.46 -13.43 -5.30
N GLN A 48 -8.66 -13.75 -4.01
CA GLN A 48 -9.13 -12.80 -3.02
C GLN A 48 -8.02 -11.79 -2.66
N LEU A 49 -8.33 -10.50 -2.70
CA LEU A 49 -7.40 -9.44 -2.34
C LEU A 49 -7.18 -9.45 -0.82
N LEU A 50 -5.94 -9.59 -0.37
CA LEU A 50 -5.54 -9.57 1.03
C LEU A 50 -5.27 -8.15 1.52
N GLN A 51 -4.56 -7.37 0.71
CA GLN A 51 -4.19 -6.00 1.04
C GLN A 51 -3.87 -5.15 -0.19
N GLU A 52 -4.12 -3.85 -0.07
CA GLU A 52 -3.83 -2.82 -1.07
C GLU A 52 -3.20 -1.65 -0.33
N MET A 53 -1.95 -1.37 -0.63
CA MET A 53 -1.20 -0.26 -0.06
C MET A 53 -0.73 0.64 -1.19
N THR A 54 -0.55 1.92 -0.92
CA THR A 54 0.05 2.85 -1.89
C THR A 54 1.42 3.27 -1.39
N TYR A 55 2.41 3.20 -2.25
CA TYR A 55 3.80 3.58 -1.97
C TYR A 55 4.23 4.72 -2.88
N LYS A 56 5.04 5.61 -2.33
CA LYS A 56 5.67 6.72 -3.04
C LYS A 56 7.11 6.82 -2.57
N ASN A 57 8.05 6.62 -3.49
CA ASN A 57 9.49 6.60 -3.21
C ASN A 57 9.88 5.60 -2.11
N ASN A 58 9.40 4.36 -2.18
CA ASN A 58 9.59 3.32 -1.14
C ASN A 58 8.96 3.64 0.23
N LEU A 59 8.18 4.70 0.36
CA LEU A 59 7.48 5.04 1.60
C LEU A 59 5.97 4.88 1.40
N GLU A 60 5.29 4.29 2.38
CA GLU A 60 3.83 4.18 2.35
C GLU A 60 3.20 5.57 2.31
N HIS A 61 2.39 5.81 1.29
CA HIS A 61 1.77 7.09 1.02
C HIS A 61 0.44 6.89 0.29
N GLY A 62 -0.64 7.11 1.01
CA GLY A 62 -2.00 7.01 0.50
C GLY A 62 -2.84 6.14 1.40
N LYS A 63 -3.77 5.41 0.81
CA LYS A 63 -4.67 4.52 1.55
C LYS A 63 -4.04 3.12 1.61
N ALA A 64 -3.95 2.57 2.81
CA ALA A 64 -3.68 1.18 3.08
C ALA A 64 -5.00 0.51 3.46
N VAL A 65 -5.35 -0.57 2.77
CA VAL A 65 -6.57 -1.33 2.99
C VAL A 65 -6.20 -2.78 3.15
N THR A 66 -6.77 -3.42 4.16
CA THR A 66 -6.60 -4.84 4.43
C THR A 66 -7.97 -5.49 4.47
N TRP A 67 -8.08 -6.67 3.87
CA TRP A 67 -9.27 -7.49 3.86
C TRP A 67 -9.05 -8.74 4.70
N ASP A 68 -10.14 -9.24 5.27
CA ASP A 68 -10.17 -10.49 6.02
C ASP A 68 -10.20 -11.69 5.08
N GLU A 69 -10.06 -12.92 5.61
CA GLU A 69 -10.10 -14.16 4.82
C GLU A 69 -11.44 -14.40 4.11
N LYS A 70 -12.50 -13.71 4.54
CA LYS A 70 -13.80 -13.69 3.87
C LYS A 70 -13.87 -12.69 2.70
N GLY A 71 -12.83 -11.90 2.47
CA GLY A 71 -12.80 -10.83 1.45
C GLY A 71 -13.56 -9.58 1.87
N GLN A 72 -13.94 -9.48 3.14
CA GLN A 72 -14.56 -8.29 3.72
C GLN A 72 -13.48 -7.30 4.13
N LEU A 73 -13.79 -6.00 4.07
CA LEU A 73 -12.91 -4.97 4.61
C LEU A 73 -12.62 -5.27 6.09
N SER A 74 -11.34 -5.30 6.45
CA SER A 74 -10.87 -5.50 7.83
C SER A 74 -10.38 -4.17 8.41
N SER A 75 -9.58 -3.41 7.63
CA SER A 75 -9.17 -2.07 8.04
C SER A 75 -8.78 -1.19 6.86
N GLU A 76 -8.92 0.11 7.04
CA GLU A 76 -8.52 1.15 6.09
C GLU A 76 -7.77 2.24 6.85
N ILE A 77 -6.49 2.46 6.55
CA ILE A 77 -5.63 3.41 7.25
C ILE A 77 -5.00 4.33 6.21
N MET A 78 -5.06 5.63 6.43
CA MET A 78 -4.32 6.58 5.59
C MET A 78 -2.87 6.70 6.11
N MET A 79 -1.91 6.37 5.27
CA MET A 79 -0.47 6.48 5.52
C MET A 79 0.11 7.66 4.75
N LYS A 80 1.09 8.36 5.32
CA LYS A 80 1.84 9.43 4.67
C LYS A 80 3.29 9.36 5.08
N LYS A 81 4.17 9.08 4.11
CA LYS A 81 5.63 8.95 4.32
C LYS A 81 5.99 7.86 5.36
N GLY A 82 5.32 6.71 5.32
CA GLY A 82 5.56 5.60 6.26
C GLY A 82 5.01 5.82 7.66
N LYS A 83 4.12 6.81 7.86
CA LYS A 83 3.45 7.08 9.14
C LYS A 83 1.94 7.14 8.95
N PRO A 84 1.13 6.63 9.89
CA PRO A 84 -0.32 6.81 9.86
C PRO A 84 -0.63 8.31 9.96
N SER A 85 -1.34 8.84 8.96
CA SER A 85 -1.64 10.25 8.79
C SER A 85 -2.93 10.40 7.98
N GLY A 86 -4.02 10.70 8.65
CA GLY A 86 -5.35 10.90 8.08
C GLY A 86 -6.36 9.96 8.73
N LYS A 87 -7.41 9.62 7.99
CA LYS A 87 -8.49 8.78 8.51
C LYS A 87 -8.05 7.31 8.64
N TYR A 88 -8.41 6.67 9.74
CA TYR A 88 -8.40 5.23 9.88
C TYR A 88 -9.80 4.70 10.20
N ILE A 89 -10.13 3.52 9.68
CA ILE A 89 -11.39 2.82 9.88
C ILE A 89 -11.05 1.34 10.10
N ILE A 90 -11.65 0.74 11.12
CA ILE A 90 -11.53 -0.68 11.45
C ILE A 90 -12.92 -1.28 11.31
N TYR A 91 -12.96 -2.41 10.62
CA TYR A 91 -14.15 -3.18 10.35
C TYR A 91 -14.05 -4.49 11.11
N GLU A 92 -15.12 -4.87 11.76
CA GLU A 92 -15.25 -6.11 12.54
C GLU A 92 -16.39 -6.90 11.89
N ASP A 93 -16.05 -8.05 11.29
CA ASP A 93 -16.96 -8.87 10.47
C ASP A 93 -17.63 -8.09 9.30
N GLY A 94 -16.89 -7.14 8.70
CA GLY A 94 -17.38 -6.29 7.62
C GLY A 94 -18.23 -5.09 8.07
N VAL A 95 -18.47 -4.93 9.37
CA VAL A 95 -19.18 -3.78 9.94
C VAL A 95 -18.18 -2.78 10.48
N LYS A 96 -18.35 -1.48 10.17
CA LYS A 96 -17.49 -0.42 10.73
C LYS A 96 -17.61 -0.39 12.26
N SER A 97 -16.59 -0.87 12.94
CA SER A 97 -16.52 -0.93 14.40
C SER A 97 -15.87 0.32 14.97
N LYS A 98 -14.84 0.84 14.29
CA LYS A 98 -14.08 2.00 14.77
C LYS A 98 -13.65 2.91 13.64
N GLU A 99 -13.72 4.21 13.83
CA GLU A 99 -13.08 5.17 12.93
C GLU A 99 -12.44 6.31 13.72
N GLY A 100 -11.43 6.93 13.14
CA GLY A 100 -10.75 8.07 13.74
C GLY A 100 -9.82 8.74 12.75
N ILE A 101 -9.10 9.75 13.22
CA ILE A 101 -8.12 10.49 12.43
C ILE A 101 -6.79 10.38 13.17
N ALA A 102 -5.84 9.67 12.58
CA ALA A 102 -4.46 9.68 13.00
C ALA A 102 -3.84 10.99 12.50
N GLU A 103 -3.78 12.01 13.33
CA GLU A 103 -3.03 13.21 12.98
C GLU A 103 -1.53 12.86 13.02
N PRO A 104 -0.75 13.16 11.96
CA PRO A 104 0.69 13.12 12.09
C PRO A 104 1.09 14.15 13.16
N PRO A 105 2.17 13.93 13.93
CA PRO A 105 2.73 14.99 14.75
C PRO A 105 2.96 16.18 13.82
N LYS A 106 2.30 17.30 14.14
CA LYS A 106 2.31 18.54 13.38
C LYS A 106 3.76 18.77 12.95
N ALA A 107 4.06 18.58 11.67
CA ALA A 107 5.39 18.90 11.17
C ALA A 107 5.55 20.40 11.46
N GLU A 108 6.45 20.72 12.39
CA GLU A 108 6.80 22.09 12.72
C GLU A 108 7.00 22.83 11.39
N PRO A 109 6.40 24.01 11.21
CA PRO A 109 6.65 24.79 10.01
C PRO A 109 8.17 24.93 9.87
N PRO A 110 8.74 24.87 8.65
CA PRO A 110 10.13 25.30 8.50
C PRO A 110 10.18 26.68 9.15
N SER A 111 11.04 26.82 10.16
CA SER A 111 11.41 28.11 10.68
C SER A 111 11.82 28.93 9.47
N CYS A 112 10.93 29.80 9.00
CA CYS A 112 11.33 30.91 8.15
C CYS A 112 12.30 31.69 9.02
N SER A 113 13.59 31.41 8.81
CA SER A 113 14.68 32.23 9.29
C SER A 113 14.36 33.67 8.93
N CYS A 114 14.38 34.53 9.95
CA CYS A 114 14.36 35.97 9.83
C CYS A 114 15.17 36.44 8.61
N CYS A 115 14.59 37.37 7.85
CA CYS A 115 15.35 38.46 7.25
C CYS A 115 15.01 39.74 8.01
#